data_AF-A0A6L3EZQ1-F1
#
_entry.id   AF-A0A6L3EZQ1-F1
#
_cell.length_a   1.000
_cell.length_b   1.000
_cell.length_c   1.000
_cell.angle_alpha   90.00
_cell.angle_beta   90.00
_cell.angle_gamma   90.00
#
_symmetry.space_group_name_H-M   'P 1'
#
loop_
_entity.id
_entity.type
_entity.pdbx_description
1 polymer ?
#
loop_
_entity_poly.entity_id
_entity_poly.type
_entity_poly.pdbx_seq_one_letter_code
_entity_poly.pdbx_strand_id
1 'polypeptide(L)'
;MEDKLEKLNQVLTPDYNSDFWSDQVKSEAGILLDTLQEDDWTHLLNTWQSKPAAWCIRLVEASLLSEKPRIIRLLVALLKRPEAQVGAAVAAMLLEKDYQWSPEESLLSDLERHLTLASQNKDSIQRLMSRLPA
;
A
#
# COMPACT_ATOMS: atom_id res chain seq x y z
N MET A 1 11.71 21.14 13.12
CA MET A 1 11.84 19.74 12.69
C MET A 1 10.60 19.48 11.88
N GLU A 2 10.74 19.44 10.56
CA GLU A 2 9.63 19.19 9.64
C GLU A 2 9.04 17.82 9.97
N ASP A 3 7.71 17.74 10.09
CA ASP A 3 7.01 16.50 10.37
C ASP A 3 7.16 15.60 9.13
N LYS A 4 7.91 14.50 9.26
CA LYS A 4 8.19 13.56 8.15
C LYS A 4 6.90 13.01 7.57
N LEU A 5 5.87 12.84 8.39
CA LEU A 5 4.57 12.38 7.95
C LEU A 5 3.83 13.45 7.18
N GLU A 6 3.97 14.72 7.56
CA GLU A 6 3.47 15.85 6.78
C GLU A 6 4.16 15.90 5.41
N LYS A 7 5.48 15.73 5.37
CA LYS A 7 6.23 15.69 4.10
C LYS A 7 5.81 14.49 3.23
N LEU A 8 5.65 13.30 3.81
CA LEU A 8 5.12 12.14 3.09
C LEU A 8 3.72 12.42 2.53
N ASN A 9 2.85 13.03 3.33
CA ASN A 9 1.52 13.44 2.87
C ASN A 9 1.61 14.40 1.68
N GLN A 10 2.48 15.41 1.75
CA GLN A 10 2.68 16.38 0.67
C GLN A 10 3.20 15.73 -0.61
N VAL A 11 4.07 14.72 -0.52
CA VAL A 11 4.59 13.99 -1.68
C VAL A 11 3.50 13.13 -2.35
N LEU A 12 2.62 12.51 -1.54
CA LEU A 12 1.60 11.58 -2.04
C LEU A 12 0.30 12.25 -2.51
N THR A 13 0.04 13.50 -2.13
CA THR A 13 -1.23 14.22 -2.40
C THR A 13 -1.41 14.80 -3.81
N PRO A 14 -0.39 15.31 -4.53
CA PRO A 14 -0.63 16.13 -5.73
C PRO A 14 -1.36 15.38 -6.86
N ASP A 15 -2.48 15.93 -7.33
CA ASP A 15 -3.32 15.28 -8.37
C ASP A 15 -3.06 15.81 -9.79
N TYR A 16 -2.12 16.74 -9.97
CA TYR A 16 -2.18 17.65 -11.11
C TYR A 16 -1.47 17.20 -12.41
N ASN A 17 -0.59 16.18 -12.39
CA ASN A 17 0.00 15.64 -13.63
C ASN A 17 0.56 14.21 -13.42
N SER A 18 0.36 13.31 -14.38
CA SER A 18 1.03 11.99 -14.41
C SER A 18 2.56 12.09 -14.38
N ASP A 19 3.12 13.17 -14.93
CA ASP A 19 4.57 13.42 -14.91
C ASP A 19 5.11 13.69 -13.50
N PHE A 20 4.24 14.06 -12.55
CA PHE A 20 4.65 14.33 -11.18
C PHE A 20 4.98 13.04 -10.43
N TRP A 21 4.28 11.93 -10.71
CA TRP A 21 4.53 10.65 -10.05
C TRP A 21 5.65 9.84 -10.74
N SER A 22 6.81 10.50 -10.86
CA SER A 22 8.03 9.93 -11.44
C SER A 22 8.72 8.95 -10.48
N ASP A 23 9.64 8.15 -11.01
CA ASP A 23 10.45 7.24 -10.19
C ASP A 23 11.28 7.97 -9.13
N GLN A 24 11.69 9.21 -9.40
CA GLN A 24 12.38 10.04 -8.41
C GLN A 24 11.47 10.40 -7.23
N VAL A 25 10.21 10.73 -7.48
CA VAL A 25 9.22 11.06 -6.43
C VAL A 25 8.82 9.82 -5.64
N LYS A 26 8.66 8.67 -6.31
CA LYS A 26 8.48 7.37 -5.63
C LYS A 26 9.65 7.06 -4.70
N SER A 27 10.88 7.29 -5.16
CA SER A 27 12.09 7.08 -4.37
C SER A 27 12.14 7.99 -3.13
N GLU A 28 11.77 9.28 -3.28
CA GLU A 28 11.64 10.18 -2.14
C GLU A 28 10.60 9.67 -1.12
N ALA A 29 9.43 9.22 -1.58
CA ALA A 29 8.40 8.66 -0.71
C ALA A 29 8.88 7.38 0.01
N GLY A 30 9.59 6.49 -0.68
CA GLY A 30 10.20 5.28 -0.09
C GLY A 30 11.21 5.61 1.00
N ILE A 31 12.09 6.58 0.74
CA ILE A 31 13.06 7.08 1.73
C ILE A 31 12.32 7.66 2.95
N LEU A 32 11.26 8.45 2.73
CA LEU A 32 10.48 9.00 3.84
C LEU A 32 9.87 7.89 4.71
N LEU A 33 9.30 6.83 4.11
CA LEU A 33 8.79 5.66 4.82
C LEU A 33 9.86 4.99 5.69
N ASP A 34 11.10 4.88 5.18
CA ASP A 34 12.22 4.30 5.93
C ASP A 34 12.72 5.18 7.08
N THR A 35 12.40 6.48 7.06
CA THR A 35 12.79 7.43 8.13
C THR A 35 11.72 7.61 9.21
N LEU A 36 10.50 7.10 9.00
CA LEU A 36 9.40 7.19 9.96
C LEU A 36 9.75 6.47 11.27
N GLN A 37 9.47 7.12 12.39
CA GLN A 37 9.58 6.56 13.74
C GLN A 37 8.31 5.80 14.14
N GLU A 38 8.33 5.15 15.30
CA GLU A 38 7.20 4.37 15.79
C GLU A 38 5.90 5.16 15.92
N ASP A 39 5.98 6.39 16.43
CA ASP A 39 4.85 7.29 16.55
C ASP A 39 4.31 7.71 15.17
N ASP A 40 5.20 7.97 14.21
CA ASP A 40 4.82 8.30 12.82
C ASP A 40 4.09 7.12 12.15
N TRP A 41 4.58 5.89 12.35
CA TRP A 41 3.95 4.67 11.86
C TRP A 41 2.57 4.46 12.48
N THR A 42 2.46 4.70 13.78
CA THR A 42 1.18 4.60 14.51
C THR A 42 0.19 5.63 13.98
N HIS A 43 0.64 6.87 13.77
CA HIS A 43 -0.19 7.92 13.20
C HIS A 43 -0.61 7.60 11.76
N LEU A 44 0.32 7.12 10.93
CA LEU A 44 0.03 6.67 9.57
C LEU A 44 -1.07 5.59 9.58
N LEU A 45 -0.89 4.53 10.38
CA LEU A 45 -1.86 3.42 10.53
C LEU A 45 -3.25 3.87 11.01
N ASN A 46 -3.33 4.99 11.71
CA ASN A 46 -4.59 5.57 12.19
C ASN A 46 -5.23 6.56 11.21
N THR A 47 -4.49 7.08 10.23
CA THR A 47 -4.96 8.18 9.38
C THR A 47 -5.08 7.84 7.89
N TRP A 48 -4.45 6.77 7.39
CA TRP A 48 -4.55 6.39 5.98
C TRP A 48 -5.99 6.15 5.52
N GLN A 49 -6.88 5.74 6.43
CA GLN A 49 -8.28 5.44 6.12
C GLN A 49 -9.08 6.66 5.62
N SER A 50 -8.69 7.88 6.02
CA SER A 50 -9.35 9.10 5.53
C SER A 50 -8.74 9.61 4.22
N LYS A 51 -7.70 8.97 3.71
CA LYS A 51 -7.00 9.41 2.49
C LYS A 51 -7.73 8.95 1.22
N PRO A 52 -7.61 9.71 0.11
CA PRO A 52 -8.15 9.31 -1.19
C PRO A 52 -7.52 8.01 -1.71
N ALA A 53 -8.24 7.26 -2.55
CA ALA A 53 -7.74 6.02 -3.15
C ALA A 53 -6.43 6.22 -3.95
N ALA A 54 -6.28 7.33 -4.68
CA ALA A 54 -5.06 7.65 -5.41
C ALA A 54 -3.85 7.81 -4.48
N TRP A 55 -4.05 8.46 -3.33
CA TRP A 55 -3.03 8.59 -2.28
C TRP A 55 -2.62 7.21 -1.75
N CYS A 56 -3.58 6.32 -1.51
CA CYS A 56 -3.30 4.95 -1.06
C CYS A 56 -2.52 4.14 -2.11
N ILE A 57 -2.87 4.26 -3.40
CA ILE A 57 -2.14 3.59 -4.48
C ILE A 57 -0.69 4.07 -4.54
N ARG A 58 -0.45 5.38 -4.46
CA ARG A 58 0.90 5.93 -4.43
C ARG A 58 1.70 5.48 -3.21
N LEU A 59 1.04 5.38 -2.04
CA LEU A 59 1.66 4.81 -0.84
C LEU A 59 2.08 3.35 -1.07
N VAL A 60 1.23 2.54 -1.72
CA VAL A 60 1.55 1.16 -2.08
C VAL A 60 2.74 1.09 -3.04
N GLU A 61 2.76 1.92 -4.07
CA GLU A 61 3.85 1.96 -5.05
C GLU A 61 5.17 2.40 -4.41
N ALA A 62 5.15 3.46 -3.58
CA ALA A 62 6.32 3.91 -2.82
C ALA A 62 6.83 2.85 -1.85
N SER A 63 5.95 2.00 -1.34
CA SER A 63 6.30 0.95 -0.40
C SER A 63 7.31 -0.04 -0.98
N LEU A 64 7.34 -0.24 -2.31
CA LEU A 64 8.32 -1.08 -2.99
C LEU A 64 9.76 -0.71 -2.60
N LEU A 65 10.00 0.60 -2.48
CA LEU A 65 11.30 1.20 -2.22
C LEU A 65 11.62 1.35 -0.73
N SER A 66 10.73 0.89 0.16
CA SER A 66 10.97 0.83 1.60
C SER A 66 11.31 -0.58 2.04
N GLU A 67 12.34 -0.69 2.88
CA GLU A 67 12.81 -1.96 3.46
C GLU A 67 12.23 -2.23 4.86
N LYS A 68 11.40 -1.33 5.41
CA LYS A 68 10.83 -1.53 6.75
C LYS A 68 9.90 -2.75 6.79
N PRO A 69 10.08 -3.68 7.74
CA PRO A 69 9.17 -4.82 7.91
C PRO A 69 7.71 -4.41 8.16
N ARG A 70 7.48 -3.21 8.73
CA ARG A 70 6.14 -2.65 8.98
C ARG A 70 5.35 -2.36 7.70
N ILE A 71 6.00 -2.29 6.54
CA ILE A 71 5.37 -2.10 5.23
C ILE A 71 4.36 -3.22 4.94
N ILE A 72 4.71 -4.47 5.24
CA ILE A 72 3.81 -5.60 5.03
C ILE A 72 2.51 -5.43 5.83
N ARG A 73 2.60 -4.99 7.09
CA ARG A 73 1.43 -4.72 7.93
C ARG A 73 0.57 -3.60 7.36
N LEU A 74 1.20 -2.53 6.85
CA LEU A 74 0.51 -1.45 6.17
C LEU A 74 -0.23 -1.94 4.91
N LEU A 75 0.43 -2.72 4.07
CA LEU A 75 -0.15 -3.30 2.86
C LEU A 75 -1.36 -4.18 3.20
N VAL A 76 -1.23 -5.08 4.18
CA VAL A 76 -2.35 -5.89 4.63
C VAL A 76 -3.49 -5.03 5.17
N ALA A 77 -3.20 -3.97 5.94
CA ALA A 77 -4.23 -3.05 6.40
C ALA A 77 -4.97 -2.36 5.22
N LEU A 78 -4.25 -2.00 4.16
CA LEU A 78 -4.81 -1.38 2.96
C LEU A 78 -5.73 -2.31 2.15
N LEU A 79 -5.60 -3.65 2.25
CA LEU A 79 -6.58 -4.59 1.66
C LEU A 79 -7.99 -4.38 2.22
N LYS A 80 -8.14 -3.78 3.40
CA LYS A 80 -9.46 -3.48 3.99
C LYS A 80 -10.17 -2.31 3.31
N ARG A 81 -9.51 -1.58 2.41
CA ARG A 81 -10.17 -0.55 1.59
C ARG A 81 -11.29 -1.17 0.75
N PRO A 82 -12.40 -0.45 0.53
CA PRO A 82 -13.46 -0.90 -0.37
C PRO A 82 -13.09 -0.75 -1.85
N GLU A 83 -12.16 0.14 -2.21
CA GLU A 83 -11.82 0.40 -3.60
C GLU A 83 -10.98 -0.73 -4.21
N ALA A 84 -11.53 -1.36 -5.25
CA ALA A 84 -10.91 -2.51 -5.91
C ALA A 84 -9.52 -2.18 -6.50
N GLN A 85 -9.33 -0.96 -7.01
CA GLN A 85 -8.03 -0.53 -7.53
C GLN A 85 -6.95 -0.47 -6.45
N VAL A 86 -7.31 -0.15 -5.20
CA VAL A 86 -6.36 -0.18 -4.08
C VAL A 86 -6.03 -1.63 -3.75
N GLY A 87 -7.04 -2.49 -3.64
CA GLY A 87 -6.84 -3.92 -3.39
C GLY A 87 -5.96 -4.60 -4.44
N ALA A 88 -6.17 -4.28 -5.72
CA ALA A 88 -5.35 -4.80 -6.81
C ALA A 88 -3.89 -4.32 -6.75
N ALA A 89 -3.66 -3.03 -6.46
CA ALA A 89 -2.32 -2.48 -6.27
C ALA A 89 -1.62 -3.15 -5.09
N VAL A 90 -2.30 -3.32 -3.97
CA VAL A 90 -1.77 -3.99 -2.79
C VAL A 90 -1.43 -5.44 -3.09
N ALA A 91 -2.30 -6.17 -3.79
CA ALA A 91 -2.05 -7.57 -4.15
C ALA A 91 -0.81 -7.73 -5.03
N ALA A 92 -0.65 -6.85 -6.04
CA ALA A 92 0.56 -6.81 -6.86
C ALA A 92 1.81 -6.53 -6.02
N MET A 93 1.75 -5.55 -5.12
CA MET A 93 2.88 -5.18 -4.27
C MET A 93 3.28 -6.28 -3.27
N LEU A 94 2.30 -6.98 -2.68
CA LEU A 94 2.58 -8.13 -1.81
C LEU A 94 3.26 -9.27 -2.57
N LEU A 95 2.91 -9.47 -3.85
CA LEU A 95 3.62 -10.43 -4.70
C LEU A 95 5.06 -9.99 -5.00
N GLU A 96 5.27 -8.70 -5.30
CA GLU A 96 6.61 -8.14 -5.56
C GLU A 96 7.53 -8.17 -4.33
N LYS A 97 6.97 -8.03 -3.13
CA LYS A 97 7.71 -8.15 -1.87
C LYS A 97 7.85 -9.59 -1.37
N ASP A 98 7.52 -10.58 -2.20
CA ASP A 98 7.56 -12.01 -1.85
C ASP A 98 6.88 -12.32 -0.51
N TYR A 99 5.73 -11.69 -0.27
CA TYR A 99 4.99 -11.81 0.98
C TYR A 99 4.79 -13.28 1.37
N GLN A 100 5.25 -13.61 2.58
CA GLN A 100 5.00 -14.90 3.22
C GLN A 100 3.78 -14.77 4.11
N TRP A 101 2.81 -15.65 3.91
CA TRP A 101 1.56 -15.63 4.64
C TRP A 101 1.75 -15.74 6.15
N SER A 102 0.96 -14.97 6.90
CA SER A 102 0.84 -15.09 8.36
C SER A 102 -0.55 -15.64 8.73
N PRO A 103 -0.65 -16.70 9.54
CA PRO A 103 -1.91 -17.31 9.96
C PRO A 103 -2.82 -16.42 10.79
N GLU A 104 -2.27 -15.35 11.35
CA GLU A 104 -2.98 -14.48 12.29
C GLU A 104 -3.98 -13.55 11.58
N GLU A 105 -3.83 -13.33 10.27
CA GLU A 105 -4.69 -12.44 9.50
C GLU A 105 -5.27 -13.15 8.26
N SER A 106 -6.58 -13.40 8.26
CA SER A 106 -7.27 -13.94 7.09
C SER A 106 -7.41 -12.85 6.03
N LEU A 107 -6.67 -13.00 4.93
CA LEU A 107 -6.73 -12.10 3.77
C LEU A 107 -7.80 -12.52 2.75
N LEU A 108 -8.33 -13.74 2.88
CA LEU A 108 -9.13 -14.37 1.83
C LEU A 108 -10.39 -13.57 1.52
N SER A 109 -11.17 -13.20 2.54
CA SER A 109 -12.42 -12.43 2.34
C SER A 109 -12.17 -11.06 1.72
N ASP A 110 -11.07 -10.39 2.08
CA ASP A 110 -10.71 -9.10 1.49
C ASP A 110 -10.29 -9.26 0.02
N LEU A 111 -9.50 -10.29 -0.30
CA LEU A 111 -9.08 -10.58 -1.66
C LEU A 111 -10.24 -11.05 -2.56
N GLU A 112 -11.16 -11.87 -2.04
CA GLU A 112 -12.38 -12.27 -2.76
C GLU A 112 -13.28 -11.08 -3.09
N ARG A 113 -13.45 -10.16 -2.13
CA ARG A 113 -14.17 -8.90 -2.35
C ARG A 113 -13.51 -8.11 -3.48
N HIS A 114 -12.20 -7.93 -3.42
CA HIS A 114 -11.45 -7.20 -4.45
C HIS A 114 -11.52 -7.88 -5.81
N LEU A 115 -11.41 -9.20 -5.88
CA LEU A 115 -11.50 -9.97 -7.12
C LEU A 115 -12.85 -9.79 -7.82
N THR A 116 -13.92 -9.73 -7.02
CA THR A 116 -15.29 -9.53 -7.51
C THR A 116 -15.48 -8.12 -8.09
N LEU A 117 -14.95 -7.11 -7.41
CA LEU A 117 -15.14 -5.69 -7.76
C LEU A 117 -14.14 -5.15 -8.78
N ALA A 118 -12.98 -5.79 -8.93
CA ALA A 118 -11.93 -5.32 -9.82
C ALA A 118 -12.36 -5.41 -11.29
N SER A 119 -12.16 -4.35 -12.06
CA SER A 119 -12.30 -4.36 -13.52
C SER A 119 -10.98 -4.70 -14.23
N GLN A 120 -9.84 -4.54 -13.54
CA GLN A 120 -8.49 -4.74 -14.04
C GLN A 120 -7.62 -5.42 -12.97
N ASN A 121 -6.46 -5.95 -13.37
CA ASN A 121 -5.46 -6.53 -12.46
C ASN A 121 -5.97 -7.67 -11.56
N LYS A 122 -6.98 -8.41 -12.03
CA LYS A 122 -7.50 -9.61 -11.35
C LYS A 122 -6.44 -10.68 -11.17
N ASP A 123 -5.52 -10.80 -12.12
CA ASP A 123 -4.45 -11.80 -12.12
C ASP A 123 -3.56 -11.68 -10.88
N SER A 124 -3.21 -10.45 -10.46
CA SER A 124 -2.41 -10.24 -9.25
C SER A 124 -3.15 -10.69 -7.99
N ILE A 125 -4.45 -10.41 -7.91
CA ILE A 125 -5.30 -10.85 -6.79
C ILE A 125 -5.38 -12.38 -6.75
N GLN A 126 -5.68 -13.01 -7.89
CA GLN A 126 -5.77 -14.48 -7.99
C GLN A 126 -4.44 -15.16 -7.67
N ARG A 127 -3.32 -14.62 -8.17
CA ARG A 127 -1.97 -15.14 -7.88
C ARG A 127 -1.65 -15.05 -6.39
N LEU A 128 -1.98 -13.92 -5.74
CA LEU A 128 -1.79 -13.79 -4.30
C LEU A 128 -2.67 -14.79 -3.53
N MET A 129 -3.94 -14.94 -3.92
CA MET A 129 -4.84 -15.94 -3.30
C MET A 129 -4.30 -17.37 -3.44
N SER A 130 -3.70 -17.72 -4.58
CA SER A 130 -3.11 -19.06 -4.78
C SER A 130 -1.88 -19.36 -3.91
N ARG A 131 -1.28 -18.32 -3.30
CA ARG A 131 -0.17 -18.45 -2.33
C ARG A 131 -0.66 -18.58 -0.89
N LEU A 132 -1.94 -18.33 -0.63
CA LEU A 132 -2.52 -18.54 0.69
C LEU A 132 -2.65 -20.05 0.95
N PRO A 133 -2.39 -20.52 2.18
CA PRO A 133 -2.67 -21.91 2.52
C PRO A 133 -4.16 -22.21 2.43
N ALA A 134 -4.47 -23.45 2.06
CA ALA A 134 -5.82 -23.98 1.91
C ALA A 134 -6.56 -24.13 3.25
#